data_AF-A0A0J6WSC0-F1
#
_entry.id   AF-A0A0J6WSC0-F1
#
_cell.length_a   1.000
_cell.length_b   1.000
_cell.length_c   1.000
_cell.angle_alpha   90.00
_cell.angle_beta   90.00
_cell.angle_gamma   90.00
#
_symmetry.space_group_name_H-M   'P 1'
#
loop_
_entity.id
_entity.type
_entity.pdbx_description
1 polymer ?
#
loop_
_entity_poly.entity_id
_entity_poly.type
_entity_poly.pdbx_seq_one_letter_code
_entity_poly.pdbx_strand_id
1 'polypeptide(L)'
;MKLASKAREESLDHMTQGDKNMLDVSMENIRKSIDTACLMGLRYAVLDKTGIDAVDAEICATVEESGYKIASNTSKIIIQW
;
A
#
# COMPACT_ATOMS: atom_id res chain seq x y z
N MET A 1 2.52 13.79 -17.66
CA MET A 1 1.99 12.61 -16.93
C MET A 1 1.69 11.50 -17.94
N LYS A 2 2.66 10.63 -18.26
CA LYS A 2 2.42 9.45 -19.13
C LYS A 2 3.48 8.34 -19.00
N LEU A 3 4.56 8.58 -18.25
CA LEU A 3 5.65 7.62 -18.01
C LEU A 3 5.44 6.78 -16.75
N ALA A 4 4.85 7.37 -15.69
CA ALA A 4 4.55 6.64 -14.45
C ALA A 4 3.49 5.54 -14.63
N SER A 5 2.53 5.75 -15.53
CA SER A 5 1.46 4.78 -15.80
C SER A 5 1.98 3.53 -16.50
N LYS A 6 2.90 3.68 -17.46
CA LYS A 6 3.41 2.54 -18.24
C LYS A 6 4.32 1.63 -17.41
N ALA A 7 5.19 2.21 -16.58
CA ALA A 7 6.06 1.45 -15.68
C ALA A 7 5.25 0.70 -14.60
N ARG A 8 4.14 1.28 -14.13
CA ARG A 8 3.23 0.62 -13.19
C ARG A 8 2.46 -0.52 -13.85
N GLU A 9 1.92 -0.31 -15.06
CA GLU A 9 1.26 -1.36 -15.86
C GLU A 9 2.21 -2.54 -16.14
N GLU A 10 3.45 -2.27 -16.56
CA GLU A 10 4.47 -3.31 -16.77
C GLU A 10 4.78 -4.07 -15.47
N SER A 11 4.89 -3.36 -14.33
CA SER A 11 5.09 -4.00 -13.03
C SER A 11 3.91 -4.89 -12.62
N LEU A 12 2.68 -4.46 -12.86
CA LEU A 12 1.45 -5.23 -12.58
C LEU A 12 1.31 -6.46 -13.48
N ASP A 13 1.74 -6.35 -14.74
CA ASP A 13 1.75 -7.45 -15.70
C ASP A 13 2.78 -8.53 -15.34
N HIS A 14 3.86 -8.16 -14.67
CA HIS A 14 4.89 -9.10 -14.19
C HIS A 14 4.60 -9.70 -12.80
N MET A 15 3.58 -9.22 -12.07
CA MET A 15 3.18 -9.79 -10.78
C MET A 15 2.61 -11.19 -10.94
N THR A 16 3.09 -12.12 -10.12
CA THR A 16 2.53 -13.48 -10.06
C THR A 16 1.14 -13.47 -9.43
N GLN A 17 0.39 -14.56 -9.58
CA GLN A 17 -0.88 -14.71 -8.86
C GLN A 17 -0.69 -14.66 -7.34
N GLY A 18 0.47 -15.12 -6.83
CA GLY A 18 0.81 -15.03 -5.41
C GLY A 18 0.93 -13.59 -4.94
N ASP A 19 1.59 -12.74 -5.74
CA ASP A 19 1.77 -11.32 -5.41
C ASP A 19 0.44 -10.57 -5.42
N LYS A 20 -0.45 -10.90 -6.36
CA LYS A 20 -1.81 -10.31 -6.45
C LYS A 20 -2.66 -10.68 -5.24
N ASN A 21 -2.64 -11.96 -4.85
CA ASN A 21 -3.34 -12.41 -3.63
C ASN A 21 -2.76 -11.73 -2.38
N MET A 22 -1.45 -11.51 -2.32
CA MET A 22 -0.80 -10.82 -1.21
C MET A 22 -1.17 -9.34 -1.16
N LEU A 23 -1.28 -8.67 -2.31
CA LEU A 23 -1.77 -7.30 -2.42
C LEU A 23 -3.20 -7.18 -1.89
N ASP A 24 -4.10 -8.08 -2.29
CA ASP A 24 -5.50 -8.09 -1.82
C ASP A 24 -5.59 -8.22 -0.29
N VAL A 25 -4.87 -9.19 0.28
CA VAL A 25 -4.80 -9.39 1.75
C VAL A 25 -4.20 -8.17 2.45
N SER A 26 -3.16 -7.57 1.87
CA SER A 26 -2.52 -6.37 2.42
C SER A 26 -3.49 -5.19 2.42
N MET A 27 -4.25 -4.98 1.34
CA MET A 27 -5.26 -3.91 1.26
C MET A 27 -6.40 -4.10 2.28
N GLU A 28 -6.83 -5.34 2.53
CA GLU A 28 -7.79 -5.62 3.59
C GLU A 28 -7.22 -5.29 4.98
N ASN A 29 -5.98 -5.68 5.25
CA ASN A 29 -5.29 -5.39 6.51
C ASN A 29 -5.08 -3.89 6.72
N ILE A 30 -4.81 -3.14 5.66
CA ILE A 30 -4.69 -1.68 5.69
C ILE A 30 -6.00 -1.06 6.15
N ARG A 31 -7.12 -1.45 5.54
CA ARG A 31 -8.45 -0.93 5.92
C ARG A 31 -8.74 -1.21 7.40
N LYS A 32 -8.52 -2.45 7.86
CA LYS A 32 -8.70 -2.81 9.28
C LYS A 32 -7.81 -1.99 10.21
N SER A 33 -6.57 -1.72 9.81
CA SER A 33 -5.61 -0.94 10.60
C SER A 33 -6.03 0.53 10.70
N ILE A 34 -6.54 1.11 9.61
CA ILE A 34 -7.10 2.47 9.59
C ILE A 34 -8.34 2.54 10.47
N ASP A 35 -9.28 1.59 10.32
CA ASP A 35 -10.50 1.55 11.14
C ASP A 35 -10.18 1.46 12.64
N THR A 36 -9.23 0.59 13.00
CA THR A 36 -8.77 0.43 14.38
C THR A 36 -8.13 1.73 14.90
N ALA A 37 -7.26 2.36 14.11
CA ALA A 37 -6.63 3.63 14.47
C ALA A 37 -7.67 4.75 14.66
N CYS A 38 -8.68 4.83 13.79
CA CYS A 38 -9.81 5.75 13.94
C CYS A 38 -10.57 5.53 15.24
N LEU A 39 -10.88 4.27 15.60
CA LEU A 39 -11.53 3.92 16.86
C LEU A 39 -10.71 4.30 18.09
N MET A 40 -9.37 4.29 17.96
CA MET A 40 -8.44 4.71 19.00
C MET A 40 -8.19 6.23 19.03
N GLY A 41 -8.83 7.01 18.16
CA GLY A 41 -8.63 8.46 18.05
C GLY A 41 -7.31 8.88 17.41
N LEU A 42 -6.63 7.96 16.71
CA LEU A 42 -5.40 8.23 15.95
C LEU A 42 -5.75 8.79 14.57
N ARG A 43 -4.78 9.49 13.97
CA ARG A 43 -4.86 10.02 12.59
C ARG A 43 -3.87 9.36 11.64
N TYR A 44 -3.35 8.20 12.04
CA TYR A 44 -2.41 7.45 11.23
C TYR A 44 -2.45 5.96 11.58
N ALA A 45 -2.08 5.13 10.62
CA ALA A 45 -1.85 3.70 10.79
C ALA A 45 -0.40 3.37 10.40
N VAL A 46 0.19 2.40 11.10
CA VAL A 46 1.55 1.89 10.83
C VAL A 46 1.43 0.44 10.39
N LEU A 47 2.09 0.12 9.30
CA LEU A 47 2.04 -1.19 8.67
C LEU A 47 3.46 -1.73 8.50
N ASP A 48 3.60 -3.03 8.62
CA ASP A 48 4.80 -3.74 8.17
C ASP A 48 4.81 -3.84 6.65
N LYS A 49 6.01 -3.71 6.09
CA LYS A 49 6.23 -4.05 4.68
C LYS A 49 6.03 -5.54 4.45
N THR A 50 5.52 -5.88 3.26
CA THR A 50 5.37 -7.26 2.81
C THR A 50 6.72 -7.93 2.54
N GLY A 51 7.74 -7.12 2.24
CA GLY A 51 9.06 -7.59 1.83
C GLY A 51 9.16 -7.91 0.34
N ILE A 52 8.07 -7.70 -0.42
CA ILE A 52 8.04 -7.80 -1.87
C ILE A 52 7.93 -6.37 -2.42
N ASP A 53 9.01 -5.86 -2.99
CA ASP A 53 9.11 -4.46 -3.42
C ASP A 53 7.98 -4.04 -4.38
N ALA A 54 7.57 -4.93 -5.29
CA ALA A 54 6.47 -4.66 -6.22
C ALA A 54 5.11 -4.52 -5.51
N VAL A 55 4.86 -5.36 -4.50
CA VAL A 55 3.61 -5.30 -3.70
C VAL A 55 3.62 -4.06 -2.81
N ASP A 56 4.74 -3.77 -2.13
CA ASP A 56 4.87 -2.59 -1.28
C ASP A 56 4.75 -1.28 -2.07
N ALA A 57 5.31 -1.23 -3.29
CA ALA A 57 5.16 -0.10 -4.19
C ALA A 57 3.71 0.11 -4.64
N GLU A 58 3.01 -0.98 -5.00
CA GLU A 58 1.62 -0.91 -5.44
C GLU A 58 0.67 -0.53 -4.28
N ILE A 59 0.93 -1.01 -3.07
CA ILE A 59 0.25 -0.55 -1.85
C ILE A 59 0.39 0.96 -1.69
N CYS A 60 1.61 1.48 -1.81
CA CYS A 60 1.86 2.91 -1.67
C CYS A 60 1.12 3.71 -2.75
N ALA A 61 1.22 3.30 -4.01
CA ALA A 61 0.53 3.97 -5.11
C ALA A 61 -1.00 3.98 -4.92
N THR A 62 -1.59 2.84 -4.58
CA THR A 62 -3.05 2.69 -4.42
C THR A 62 -3.59 3.55 -3.26
N VAL A 63 -2.87 3.58 -2.16
CA VAL A 63 -3.26 4.35 -0.98
C VAL A 63 -3.10 5.86 -1.25
N GLU A 64 -2.05 6.28 -1.94
CA GLU A 64 -1.82 7.69 -2.28
C GLU A 64 -2.89 8.19 -3.28
N GLU A 65 -3.27 7.37 -4.26
CA GLU A 65 -4.38 7.66 -5.20
C GLU A 65 -5.73 7.81 -4.50
N SER A 66 -5.92 7.17 -3.34
CA SER A 66 -7.11 7.29 -2.52
C SER A 66 -7.14 8.58 -1.66
N GLY A 67 -6.09 9.42 -1.76
CA GLY A 67 -5.99 10.72 -1.09
C GLY A 67 -5.29 10.68 0.28
N TYR A 68 -4.77 9.54 0.69
CA TYR A 68 -3.98 9.42 1.92
C TYR A 68 -2.56 9.93 1.72
N LYS A 69 -1.95 10.44 2.80
CA LYS A 69 -0.52 10.76 2.84
C LYS A 69 0.27 9.55 3.27
N ILE A 70 1.34 9.24 2.55
CA ILE A 70 2.19 8.07 2.83
C ILE A 70 3.62 8.50 3.15
N ALA A 71 4.19 7.84 4.14
CA ALA A 71 5.63 7.81 4.36
C ALA A 71 6.07 6.35 4.50
N SER A 72 7.20 5.97 3.91
CA SER A 72 7.74 4.61 4.04
C SER A 72 9.23 4.63 4.33
N ASN A 73 9.71 3.59 5.01
CA ASN A 73 11.13 3.33 5.20
C ASN A 73 11.46 1.88 4.81
N THR A 74 12.61 1.37 5.25
CA THR A 74 13.04 0.00 4.93
C THR A 74 12.17 -1.10 5.54
N SER A 75 11.35 -0.82 6.55
CA SER A 75 10.59 -1.83 7.30
C SER A 75 9.09 -1.51 7.45
N LYS A 76 8.71 -0.24 7.43
CA LYS A 76 7.36 0.23 7.75
C LYS A 76 6.80 1.14 6.67
N ILE A 77 5.47 1.13 6.57
CA ILE A 77 4.66 2.09 5.82
C ILE A 77 3.75 2.80 6.82
N ILE A 78 3.68 4.12 6.75
CA ILE A 78 2.81 4.96 7.56
C ILE A 78 1.78 5.59 6.63
N ILE A 79 0.50 5.46 6.98
CA ILE A 79 -0.63 6.04 6.26
C ILE A 79 -1.29 7.06 7.17
N GLN A 80 -1.49 8.28 6.68
CA GLN A 80 -2.18 9.37 7.38
C GLN A 80 -3.36 9.88 6.54
N TRP A 81 -4.44 10.24 7.22
CA TRP A 81 -5.64 10.89 6.67
C TRP A 81 -5.87 12.27 7.27
#